data_AF-A0A310SQU7-F1
#
_entry.id   AF-A0A310SQU7-F1
#
_cell.length_a   1.000
_cell.length_b   1.000
_cell.length_c   1.000
_cell.angle_alpha   90.00
_cell.angle_beta   90.00
_cell.angle_gamma   90.00
#
_symmetry.space_group_name_H-M   'P 1'
#
loop_
_entity.id
_entity.type
_entity.pdbx_description
1 polymer ?
#
loop_
_entity_poly.entity_id
_entity_poly.type
_entity_poly.pdbx_seq_one_letter_code
_entity_poly.pdbx_strand_id
1 'polypeptide(L)'
;MVRRDAYRGVNLPEQTVSSWPVVSGIRSQQVKVKLSHLVDQREVCSQQTYNALLSAKLSNNGATGLRTKILDLVNARDEQLTSDQCDILDSLCECRLSRMPVQYIIGEWDFRDITLKVVPPVFIPRPETEMLVHYVLKALNSSENKGSEILEIGCGSGAISLAITHTDKAANCIAIDSSLDACELTKENRDRLYLKDRVAVMHATLKDNGSIELSKILSGPTDLDLNSKTFDFIVSNPPYVPTKQIPTLTPEIKL
;
A
#
# COMPACT_ATOMS: atom_id res chain seq x y z
N MET A 1 -18.46 1.73 13.30
CA MET A 1 -17.45 2.71 13.79
C MET A 1 -16.31 1.93 14.47
N VAL A 2 -15.51 1.21 13.67
CA VAL A 2 -14.44 0.34 14.18
C VAL A 2 -13.11 1.06 13.95
N ARG A 3 -12.51 1.48 15.06
CA ARG A 3 -11.10 1.85 15.32
C ARG A 3 -10.30 2.59 14.23
N ARG A 4 -10.52 3.92 14.16
CA ARG A 4 -9.47 4.90 13.78
C ARG A 4 -8.22 4.87 14.70
N ASP A 5 -8.27 4.12 15.81
CA ASP A 5 -7.26 4.14 16.86
C ASP A 5 -6.30 2.94 16.86
N ALA A 6 -6.43 1.96 15.94
CA ALA A 6 -5.58 0.77 15.96
C ALA A 6 -4.09 1.06 15.67
N TYR A 7 -3.79 2.18 15.01
CA TYR A 7 -2.42 2.57 14.63
C TYR A 7 -2.06 4.01 15.04
N ARG A 8 -2.92 4.71 15.79
CA ARG A 8 -2.59 6.03 16.36
C ARG A 8 -1.52 5.84 17.45
N GLY A 9 -0.27 6.17 17.12
CA GLY A 9 0.89 6.05 18.00
C GLY A 9 1.95 5.05 17.54
N VAL A 10 1.71 4.33 16.44
CA VAL A 10 2.78 3.54 15.79
C VAL A 10 3.50 4.47 14.83
N ASN A 11 4.68 4.96 15.22
CA ASN A 11 5.57 5.70 14.32
C ASN A 11 5.96 4.76 13.18
N LEU A 12 5.36 4.96 12.00
CA LEU A 12 5.85 4.35 10.77
C LEU A 12 7.28 4.86 10.52
N PRO A 13 8.20 4.03 9.99
CA PRO A 13 9.65 4.26 10.02
C PRO A 13 10.18 5.43 9.15
N GLU A 14 9.35 6.42 8.82
CA GLU A 14 9.78 7.67 8.18
C GLU A 14 10.55 8.62 9.12
N GLN A 15 10.67 8.31 10.41
CA GLN A 15 11.49 9.06 11.34
C GLN A 15 12.61 8.18 11.90
N THR A 16 13.81 8.74 11.84
CA THR A 16 15.10 8.21 12.30
C THR A 16 15.00 7.16 13.40
N VAL A 17 15.74 6.06 13.21
CA VAL A 17 15.96 4.92 14.12
C VAL A 17 16.26 5.31 15.59
N SER A 18 16.51 6.58 15.89
CA SER A 18 16.88 7.11 17.21
C SER A 18 15.73 7.50 18.15
N SER A 19 14.44 7.44 17.75
CA SER A 19 13.32 7.95 18.58
C SER A 19 12.34 6.88 19.13
N TRP A 20 12.68 5.60 19.03
CA TRP A 20 11.86 4.54 19.61
C TRP A 20 12.13 4.40 21.12
N PRO A 21 11.09 4.17 21.95
CA PRO A 21 11.32 3.83 23.35
C PRO A 21 12.01 2.46 23.40
N VAL A 22 13.33 2.49 23.61
CA VAL A 22 14.09 1.30 24.00
C VAL A 22 13.43 0.79 25.28
N VAL A 23 12.75 -0.36 25.23
CA VAL A 23 12.41 -1.08 26.45
C VAL A 23 13.74 -1.50 27.05
N SER A 24 14.27 -0.67 27.95
CA SER A 24 15.56 -0.86 28.58
C SER A 24 15.50 -2.10 29.47
N GLY A 25 16.06 -3.20 28.98
CA GLY A 25 16.17 -4.42 29.73
C GLY A 25 16.73 -5.54 28.87
N ILE A 26 18.05 -5.73 29.00
CA ILE A 26 18.87 -6.91 28.64
C ILE A 26 19.90 -6.61 27.53
N ARG A 27 21.16 -6.50 27.96
CA ARG A 27 22.35 -6.44 27.10
C ARG A 27 22.66 -7.81 26.50
N SER A 28 22.94 -7.81 25.19
CA SER A 28 23.83 -8.69 24.42
C SER A 28 23.84 -10.19 24.73
N GLN A 29 23.44 -11.01 23.75
CA GLN A 29 24.26 -12.13 23.28
C GLN A 29 23.77 -12.67 21.94
N GLN A 30 24.58 -12.40 20.91
CA GLN A 30 24.78 -13.15 19.66
C GLN A 30 23.55 -13.87 19.08
N VAL A 31 22.91 -13.23 18.11
CA VAL A 31 22.00 -13.88 17.15
C VAL A 31 22.81 -14.87 16.31
N LYS A 32 22.93 -16.11 16.77
CA LYS A 32 23.47 -17.24 15.99
C LYS A 32 22.37 -17.71 15.04
N VAL A 33 22.38 -17.23 13.81
CA VAL A 33 21.58 -17.82 12.74
C VAL A 33 22.23 -19.15 12.34
N LYS A 34 21.70 -20.25 12.89
CA LYS A 34 21.77 -21.59 12.30
C LYS A 34 20.35 -22.13 12.26
N LEU A 35 19.70 -21.99 11.11
CA LEU A 35 18.28 -22.30 10.86
C LEU A 35 17.93 -23.80 10.88
N SER A 36 18.40 -24.57 11.86
CA SER A 36 18.11 -26.01 11.93
C SER A 36 17.53 -26.54 13.24
N HIS A 37 17.53 -25.79 14.36
CA HIS A 37 16.90 -26.27 15.59
C HIS A 37 16.29 -25.11 16.40
N LEU A 38 14.95 -25.06 16.45
CA LEU A 38 14.14 -24.03 17.11
C LEU A 38 14.11 -24.22 18.64
N VAL A 39 14.43 -23.19 19.43
CA VAL A 39 14.30 -23.21 20.90
C VAL A 39 13.56 -21.98 21.48
N ASP A 40 13.49 -20.83 20.78
CA ASP A 40 12.88 -19.59 21.32
C ASP A 40 11.67 -19.07 20.51
N GLN A 41 10.67 -18.46 21.17
CA GLN A 41 9.55 -17.77 20.53
C GLN A 41 10.02 -16.59 19.65
N ARG A 42 11.13 -15.92 20.01
CA ARG A 42 11.75 -14.91 19.15
C ARG A 42 12.29 -15.52 17.86
N GLU A 43 12.94 -16.68 17.91
CA GLU A 43 13.41 -17.38 16.70
C GLU A 43 12.24 -17.77 15.78
N VAL A 44 11.12 -18.25 16.35
CA VAL A 44 9.92 -18.58 15.57
C VAL A 44 9.33 -17.32 14.92
N CYS A 45 9.27 -16.20 15.63
CA CYS A 45 8.76 -14.94 15.08
C CYS A 45 9.69 -14.35 14.02
N SER A 46 11.00 -14.34 14.25
CA SER A 46 12.00 -13.94 13.27
C SER A 46 11.89 -14.80 12.03
N GLN A 47 11.70 -16.11 12.17
CA GLN A 47 11.48 -17.00 11.04
C GLN A 47 10.18 -16.66 10.27
N GLN A 48 9.08 -16.41 10.97
CA GLN A 48 7.80 -16.05 10.34
C GLN A 48 7.87 -14.70 9.63
N THR A 49 8.52 -13.71 10.24
CA THR A 49 8.73 -12.38 9.67
C THR A 49 9.64 -12.47 8.45
N TYR A 50 10.77 -13.16 8.58
CA TYR A 50 11.69 -13.43 7.48
C TYR A 50 11.01 -14.17 6.33
N ASN A 51 10.25 -15.23 6.61
CA ASN A 51 9.48 -15.95 5.60
C ASN A 51 8.40 -15.07 4.96
N ALA A 52 7.73 -14.21 5.73
CA ALA A 52 6.74 -13.28 5.19
C ALA A 52 7.39 -12.26 4.25
N LEU A 53 8.50 -11.65 4.65
CA LEU A 53 9.30 -10.74 3.81
C LEU A 53 9.82 -11.44 2.56
N LEU A 54 10.23 -12.70 2.69
CA LEU A 54 10.69 -13.49 1.56
C LEU A 54 9.56 -13.86 0.59
N SER A 55 8.39 -14.23 1.13
CA SER A 55 7.21 -14.57 0.35
C SER A 55 6.59 -13.36 -0.36
N ALA A 56 6.86 -12.15 0.13
CA ALA A 56 6.36 -10.90 -0.43
C ALA A 56 6.89 -10.60 -1.85
N LYS A 57 7.78 -11.44 -2.42
CA LYS A 57 8.35 -11.30 -3.78
C LYS A 57 8.75 -9.85 -4.07
N LEU A 58 9.52 -9.26 -3.15
CA LEU A 58 9.95 -7.87 -3.26
C LEU A 58 10.75 -7.68 -4.56
N SER A 59 10.16 -7.03 -5.56
CA SER A 59 10.90 -6.54 -6.74
C SER A 59 11.89 -5.44 -6.36
N ASN A 60 12.99 -5.35 -7.09
CA ASN A 60 14.00 -4.30 -6.91
C ASN A 60 13.70 -3.04 -7.74
N ASN A 61 12.53 -2.96 -8.40
CA ASN A 61 12.15 -1.86 -9.29
C ASN A 61 12.03 -0.53 -8.53
N GLY A 62 13.14 0.19 -8.41
CA GLY A 62 13.17 1.51 -7.76
C GLY A 62 12.89 1.49 -6.26
N ALA A 63 13.19 0.38 -5.57
CA ALA A 63 13.03 0.24 -4.13
C ALA A 63 13.78 1.35 -3.37
N THR A 64 13.13 1.97 -2.37
CA THR A 64 13.75 3.03 -1.56
C THR A 64 13.68 2.75 -0.07
N GLY A 65 14.63 3.33 0.68
CA GLY A 65 14.60 3.37 2.15
C GLY A 65 14.62 1.99 2.81
N LEU A 66 13.53 1.65 3.51
CA LEU A 66 13.43 0.44 4.30
C LEU A 66 13.36 -0.83 3.43
N ARG A 67 12.75 -0.76 2.23
CA ARG A 67 12.65 -1.89 1.31
C ARG A 67 14.02 -2.41 0.88
N THR A 68 14.96 -1.52 0.57
CA THR A 68 16.34 -1.88 0.21
C THR A 68 17.05 -2.58 1.36
N LYS A 69 16.91 -2.05 2.59
CA LYS A 69 17.48 -2.67 3.79
C LYS A 69 16.89 -4.06 4.06
N ILE A 70 15.59 -4.23 3.83
CA ILE A 70 14.92 -5.53 3.91
C ILE A 70 15.46 -6.49 2.84
N LEU A 71 15.66 -6.03 1.61
CA LEU A 71 16.24 -6.84 0.54
C LEU A 71 17.67 -7.29 0.90
N ASP A 72 18.49 -6.40 1.45
CA ASP A 72 19.84 -6.73 1.92
C ASP A 72 19.81 -7.82 3.01
N LEU A 73 18.88 -7.71 3.97
CA LEU A 73 18.65 -8.75 4.99
C LEU A 73 18.22 -10.09 4.39
N VAL A 74 17.32 -10.06 3.42
CA VAL A 74 16.80 -11.25 2.75
C VAL A 74 17.88 -11.92 1.90
N ASN A 75 18.83 -11.15 1.35
CA ASN A 75 19.92 -11.67 0.53
C ASN A 75 21.09 -12.24 1.35
N ALA A 76 21.27 -11.82 2.60
CA ALA A 76 22.34 -12.30 3.49
C ALA A 76 22.11 -13.73 4.07
N ARG A 77 21.40 -14.61 3.33
CA ARG A 77 20.87 -15.91 3.79
C ARG A 77 21.86 -16.82 4.52
N ASP A 78 23.12 -16.81 4.08
CA ASP A 78 24.16 -17.72 4.56
C ASP A 78 25.30 -16.99 5.29
N GLU A 79 25.12 -15.70 5.57
CA GLU A 79 26.11 -14.83 6.20
C GLU A 79 25.69 -14.46 7.63
N GLN A 80 26.67 -14.11 8.47
CA GLN A 80 26.35 -13.51 9.76
C GLN A 80 25.82 -12.10 9.54
N LEU A 81 24.62 -11.83 10.06
CA LEU A 81 24.06 -10.48 10.05
C LEU A 81 24.95 -9.52 10.84
N THR A 82 25.11 -8.31 10.33
CA THR A 82 25.74 -7.22 11.07
C THR A 82 24.87 -6.78 12.25
N SER A 83 25.42 -6.00 13.19
CA SER A 83 24.64 -5.44 14.30
C SER A 83 23.46 -4.62 13.79
N ASP A 84 23.71 -3.74 12.82
CA ASP A 84 22.68 -2.90 12.21
C ASP A 84 21.57 -3.74 11.55
N GLN A 85 21.94 -4.86 10.91
CA GLN A 85 20.99 -5.79 10.32
C GLN A 85 20.15 -6.52 11.37
N CYS A 86 20.74 -6.90 12.50
CA CYS A 86 20.02 -7.48 13.63
C CYS A 86 19.00 -6.48 14.19
N ASP A 87 19.40 -5.23 14.40
CA ASP A 87 18.52 -4.18 14.94
C ASP A 87 17.32 -3.90 14.02
N ILE A 88 17.54 -3.91 12.71
CA ILE A 88 16.46 -3.80 11.72
C ILE A 88 15.53 -5.02 11.81
N LEU A 89 16.09 -6.24 11.82
CA LEU A 89 15.28 -7.46 11.88
C LEU A 89 14.42 -7.50 13.16
N ASP A 90 14.99 -7.13 14.31
CA ASP A 90 14.28 -7.08 15.58
C ASP A 90 13.10 -6.11 15.52
N SER A 91 13.33 -4.90 14.97
CA SER A 91 12.27 -3.90 14.78
C SER A 91 11.13 -4.43 13.89
N LEU A 92 11.46 -5.12 12.78
CA LEU A 92 10.47 -5.72 11.89
C LEU A 92 9.67 -6.84 12.58
N CYS A 93 10.34 -7.62 13.44
CA CYS A 93 9.70 -8.68 14.23
C CYS A 93 8.71 -8.08 15.24
N GLU A 94 9.07 -6.99 15.92
CA GLU A 94 8.18 -6.29 16.85
C GLU A 94 6.91 -5.80 16.14
N CYS A 95 7.03 -5.22 14.94
CA CYS A 95 5.88 -4.86 14.12
C CYS A 95 5.04 -6.10 13.74
N ARG A 96 5.67 -7.22 13.40
CA ARG A 96 4.92 -8.43 13.04
C ARG A 96 4.20 -9.06 14.24
N LEU A 97 4.82 -9.05 15.42
CA LEU A 97 4.25 -9.51 16.68
C LEU A 97 3.03 -8.69 17.09
N SER A 98 3.03 -7.39 16.78
CA SER A 98 1.86 -6.52 16.97
C SER A 98 0.75 -6.74 15.94
N ARG A 99 0.88 -7.77 15.09
CA ARG A 99 -0.07 -8.14 14.02
C ARG A 99 -0.19 -7.10 12.91
N MET A 100 0.84 -6.27 12.71
CA MET A 100 0.87 -5.36 11.57
C MET A 100 0.97 -6.16 10.25
N PRO A 101 0.14 -5.83 9.24
CA PRO A 101 0.30 -6.37 7.90
C PRO A 101 1.71 -6.14 7.35
N VAL A 102 2.31 -7.18 6.77
CA VAL A 102 3.70 -7.13 6.27
C VAL A 102 3.90 -6.00 5.26
N GLN A 103 2.87 -5.68 4.47
CA GLN A 103 2.91 -4.60 3.49
C GLN A 103 3.11 -3.23 4.13
N TYR A 104 2.46 -2.96 5.27
CA TYR A 104 2.68 -1.72 6.01
C TYR A 104 4.03 -1.71 6.72
N ILE A 105 4.53 -2.88 7.14
CA ILE A 105 5.89 -3.00 7.68
C ILE A 105 6.92 -2.62 6.60
N ILE A 106 6.74 -3.11 5.37
CA ILE A 106 7.60 -2.79 4.22
C ILE A 106 7.42 -1.32 3.81
N GLY A 107 6.20 -0.79 3.89
CA GLY A 107 5.80 0.56 3.47
C GLY A 107 5.54 0.70 1.97
N GLU A 108 5.82 -0.35 1.20
CA GLU A 108 5.63 -0.41 -0.25
C GLU A 108 5.06 -1.76 -0.68
N TRP A 109 4.26 -1.76 -1.74
CA TRP A 109 3.66 -2.96 -2.28
C TRP A 109 3.63 -2.93 -3.80
N ASP A 110 4.01 -4.05 -4.42
CA ASP A 110 3.97 -4.19 -5.87
C ASP A 110 2.53 -4.50 -6.29
N PHE A 111 2.07 -3.82 -7.35
CA PHE A 111 0.75 -3.98 -7.92
C PHE A 111 0.88 -3.89 -9.44
N ARG A 112 0.74 -5.02 -10.15
CA ARG A 112 1.12 -5.14 -11.57
C ARG A 112 2.56 -4.64 -11.81
N ASP A 113 2.74 -3.73 -12.76
CA ASP A 113 4.04 -3.21 -13.19
C ASP A 113 4.49 -1.97 -12.39
N ILE A 114 3.77 -1.61 -11.32
CA ILE A 114 4.08 -0.45 -10.48
C ILE A 114 4.32 -0.87 -9.02
N THR A 115 5.12 -0.07 -8.32
CA THR A 115 5.30 -0.18 -6.86
C THR A 115 4.66 1.03 -6.19
N LEU A 116 3.76 0.78 -5.24
CA LEU A 116 2.98 1.79 -4.54
C LEU A 116 3.46 1.92 -3.10
N LYS A 117 3.53 3.14 -2.57
CA LYS A 117 3.54 3.38 -1.13
C LYS A 117 2.23 2.85 -0.55
N VAL A 118 2.33 2.17 0.58
CA VAL A 118 1.17 1.71 1.36
C VAL A 118 1.36 2.11 2.81
N VAL A 119 0.34 2.76 3.38
CA VAL A 119 0.36 3.22 4.77
C VAL A 119 -1.03 3.06 5.40
N PRO A 120 -1.12 2.70 6.69
CA PRO A 120 -2.37 2.81 7.43
C PRO A 120 -2.91 4.26 7.42
N PRO A 121 -4.24 4.46 7.44
CA PRO A 121 -5.31 3.46 7.45
C PRO A 121 -5.78 3.06 6.04
N VAL A 122 -4.99 3.30 4.99
CA VAL A 122 -5.42 3.13 3.59
C VAL A 122 -5.29 1.68 3.15
N PHE A 123 -6.36 1.14 2.55
CA PHE A 123 -6.43 -0.27 2.17
C PHE A 123 -5.27 -0.73 1.27
N ILE A 124 -4.68 -1.86 1.64
CA ILE A 124 -3.63 -2.53 0.86
C ILE A 124 -4.27 -3.16 -0.40
N PRO A 125 -3.78 -2.84 -1.61
CA PRO A 125 -4.26 -3.44 -2.85
C PRO A 125 -4.18 -4.96 -2.82
N ARG A 126 -5.21 -5.63 -3.36
CA ARG A 126 -5.29 -7.09 -3.40
C ARG A 126 -4.87 -7.60 -4.78
N PRO A 127 -4.18 -8.75 -4.88
CA PRO A 127 -3.81 -9.34 -6.18
C PRO A 127 -5.00 -9.53 -7.13
N GLU A 128 -6.18 -9.86 -6.59
CA GLU A 128 -7.40 -10.02 -7.37
C GLU A 128 -7.83 -8.73 -8.08
N THR A 129 -7.50 -7.56 -7.51
CA THR A 129 -7.77 -6.24 -8.13
C THR A 129 -6.96 -6.03 -9.40
N GLU A 130 -5.85 -6.75 -9.60
CA GLU A 130 -5.08 -6.68 -10.85
C GLU A 130 -5.88 -7.17 -12.06
N MET A 131 -6.81 -8.11 -11.84
CA MET A 131 -7.70 -8.61 -12.90
C MET A 131 -8.67 -7.53 -13.40
N LEU A 132 -9.15 -6.64 -12.52
CA LEU A 132 -9.98 -5.51 -12.92
C LEU A 132 -9.21 -4.61 -13.90
N VAL A 133 -7.96 -4.27 -13.56
CA VAL A 133 -7.09 -3.46 -14.42
C VAL A 133 -6.84 -4.15 -15.76
N HIS A 134 -6.60 -5.47 -15.76
CA HIS A 134 -6.43 -6.24 -16.99
C HIS A 134 -7.63 -6.09 -17.94
N TYR A 135 -8.85 -6.21 -17.45
CA TYR A 135 -10.05 -6.09 -18.27
C TYR A 135 -10.25 -4.68 -18.82
N VAL A 136 -9.96 -3.64 -18.02
CA VAL A 136 -10.03 -2.25 -18.47
C VAL A 136 -9.04 -2.01 -19.61
N LEU A 137 -7.78 -2.43 -19.44
CA LEU A 137 -6.76 -2.30 -20.48
C LEU A 137 -7.10 -3.07 -21.75
N LYS A 138 -7.71 -4.25 -21.63
CA LYS A 138 -8.19 -5.01 -22.79
C LYS A 138 -9.29 -4.26 -23.55
N ALA A 139 -10.21 -3.62 -22.83
CA ALA A 139 -11.27 -2.81 -23.42
C ALA A 139 -10.70 -1.56 -24.10
N LEU A 140 -9.74 -0.88 -23.45
CA LEU A 140 -9.03 0.27 -24.01
C LEU A 140 -8.32 -0.08 -25.32
N ASN A 141 -7.56 -1.18 -25.36
CA ASN A 141 -6.86 -1.63 -26.56
C ASN A 141 -7.78 -2.01 -27.73
N SER A 142 -9.04 -2.35 -27.44
CA SER A 142 -10.03 -2.71 -28.46
C SER A 142 -10.83 -1.49 -28.95
N SER A 143 -10.66 -0.34 -28.30
CA SER A 143 -11.30 0.92 -28.66
C SER A 143 -10.53 1.64 -29.76
N GLU A 144 -11.25 2.22 -30.72
CA GLU A 144 -10.63 3.13 -31.71
C GLU A 144 -10.31 4.51 -31.10
N ASN A 145 -10.92 4.83 -29.95
CA ASN A 145 -10.73 6.12 -29.28
C ASN A 145 -9.40 6.13 -28.51
N LYS A 146 -8.50 7.04 -28.88
CA LYS A 146 -7.24 7.26 -28.16
C LYS A 146 -7.45 8.32 -27.09
N GLY A 147 -7.05 8.02 -25.86
CA GLY A 147 -7.11 8.97 -24.75
C GLY A 147 -8.39 8.90 -23.94
N SER A 148 -8.76 7.68 -23.52
CA SER A 148 -9.96 7.47 -22.72
C SER A 148 -9.89 8.20 -21.37
N GLU A 149 -11.05 8.71 -20.98
CA GLU A 149 -11.28 9.40 -19.71
C GLU A 149 -11.90 8.42 -18.71
N ILE A 150 -11.20 8.17 -17.61
CA ILE A 150 -11.55 7.13 -16.63
C ILE A 150 -11.83 7.77 -15.28
N LEU A 151 -12.91 7.36 -14.63
CA LEU A 151 -13.20 7.70 -13.23
C LEU A 151 -12.95 6.49 -12.33
N GLU A 152 -12.09 6.63 -11.33
CA GLU A 152 -11.96 5.67 -10.23
C GLU A 152 -12.68 6.17 -8.97
N ILE A 153 -13.59 5.36 -8.43
CA ILE A 153 -14.32 5.65 -7.19
C ILE A 153 -13.76 4.78 -6.06
N GLY A 154 -13.30 5.41 -4.98
CA GLY A 154 -12.66 4.75 -3.84
C GLY A 154 -11.22 4.36 -4.17
N CYS A 155 -10.39 5.34 -4.56
CA CYS A 155 -9.07 5.08 -5.10
C CYS A 155 -8.05 4.50 -4.11
N GLY A 156 -8.24 4.66 -2.79
CA GLY A 156 -7.33 4.07 -1.80
C GLY A 156 -5.88 4.55 -1.98
N SER A 157 -4.99 3.64 -2.37
CA SER A 157 -3.58 3.95 -2.67
C SER A 157 -3.32 4.38 -4.13
N GLY A 158 -4.38 4.44 -4.95
CA GLY A 158 -4.32 4.75 -6.37
C GLY A 158 -4.09 3.54 -7.27
N ALA A 159 -4.21 2.32 -6.73
CA ALA A 159 -3.74 1.12 -7.41
C ALA A 159 -4.32 0.94 -8.82
N ILE A 160 -5.62 1.16 -9.01
CA ILE A 160 -6.28 0.93 -10.30
C ILE A 160 -5.93 2.05 -11.29
N SER A 161 -6.22 3.32 -10.97
CA SER A 161 -5.95 4.45 -11.87
C SER A 161 -4.47 4.58 -12.24
N LEU A 162 -3.56 4.40 -11.28
CA LEU A 162 -2.13 4.51 -11.52
C LEU A 162 -1.63 3.34 -12.38
N ALA A 163 -2.10 2.11 -12.15
CA ALA A 163 -1.67 0.97 -12.98
C ALA A 163 -2.21 1.06 -14.41
N ILE A 164 -3.45 1.51 -14.61
CA ILE A 164 -4.02 1.75 -15.93
C ILE A 164 -3.21 2.82 -16.65
N THR A 165 -3.06 4.00 -16.04
CA THR A 165 -2.37 5.16 -16.63
C THR A 165 -0.88 4.91 -16.82
N HIS A 166 -0.26 4.07 -15.97
CA HIS A 166 1.12 3.65 -16.18
C HIS A 166 1.26 2.76 -17.41
N THR A 167 0.31 1.85 -17.66
CA THR A 167 0.35 0.93 -18.80
C THR A 167 -0.06 1.62 -20.11
N ASP A 168 -1.22 2.28 -20.10
CA ASP A 168 -1.75 3.03 -21.24
C ASP A 168 -1.29 4.49 -21.16
N LYS A 169 -0.45 4.90 -22.11
CA LYS A 169 0.14 6.25 -22.15
C LYS A 169 -0.81 7.34 -22.63
N ALA A 170 -1.95 6.97 -23.23
CA ALA A 170 -2.96 7.90 -23.71
C ALA A 170 -4.06 8.12 -22.66
N ALA A 171 -4.39 7.11 -21.84
CA ALA A 171 -5.44 7.21 -20.84
C ALA A 171 -5.20 8.33 -19.81
N ASN A 172 -6.30 8.99 -19.41
CA ASN A 172 -6.36 9.93 -18.30
C ASN A 172 -7.32 9.40 -17.23
N CYS A 173 -6.98 9.62 -15.97
CA CYS A 173 -7.82 9.20 -14.84
C CYS A 173 -8.17 10.39 -13.94
N ILE A 174 -9.38 10.34 -13.39
CA ILE A 174 -9.77 11.08 -12.20
C ILE A 174 -10.00 10.07 -11.09
N ALA A 175 -9.23 10.17 -10.03
CA ALA A 175 -9.34 9.31 -8.87
C ALA A 175 -10.04 10.07 -7.73
N ILE A 176 -11.13 9.51 -7.22
CA ILE A 176 -11.86 10.05 -6.08
C ILE A 176 -11.89 9.08 -4.91
N ASP A 177 -11.85 9.61 -3.69
CA ASP A 177 -12.11 8.85 -2.47
C ASP A 177 -12.80 9.74 -1.43
N SER A 178 -13.59 9.12 -0.55
CA SER A 178 -14.22 9.78 0.60
C SER A 178 -13.24 9.99 1.77
N SER A 179 -12.12 9.25 1.77
CA SER A 179 -11.03 9.39 2.72
C SER A 179 -9.96 10.36 2.20
N LEU A 180 -9.69 11.42 2.95
CA LEU A 180 -8.61 12.35 2.62
C LEU A 180 -7.24 11.67 2.68
N ASP A 181 -7.02 10.75 3.64
CA ASP A 181 -5.77 10.00 3.77
C ASP A 181 -5.49 9.15 2.50
N ALA A 182 -6.55 8.55 1.92
CA ALA A 182 -6.45 7.82 0.66
C ALA A 182 -6.13 8.76 -0.52
N CYS A 183 -6.78 9.93 -0.57
CA CYS A 183 -6.52 10.90 -1.62
C CYS A 183 -5.07 11.42 -1.58
N GLU A 184 -4.54 11.76 -0.39
CA GLU A 184 -3.16 12.21 -0.26
C GLU A 184 -2.16 11.09 -0.59
N LEU A 185 -2.43 9.83 -0.19
CA LEU A 185 -1.58 8.69 -0.56
C LEU A 185 -1.60 8.43 -2.08
N THR A 186 -2.77 8.48 -2.71
CA THR A 186 -2.91 8.34 -4.16
C THR A 186 -2.13 9.43 -4.89
N LYS A 187 -2.21 10.68 -4.41
CA LYS A 187 -1.45 11.80 -4.95
C LYS A 187 0.06 11.60 -4.82
N GLU A 188 0.54 11.13 -3.66
CA GLU A 188 1.96 10.83 -3.45
C GLU A 188 2.43 9.73 -4.42
N ASN A 189 1.70 8.61 -4.51
CA ASN A 189 2.04 7.51 -5.42
C ASN A 189 2.03 7.95 -6.89
N ARG A 190 1.07 8.78 -7.27
CA ARG A 190 1.04 9.37 -8.60
C ARG A 190 2.30 10.16 -8.91
N ASP A 191 2.73 11.00 -7.98
CA ASP A 191 3.89 11.87 -8.17
C ASP A 191 5.17 11.04 -8.29
N ARG A 192 5.30 9.99 -7.46
CA ARG A 192 6.40 9.00 -7.54
C ARG A 192 6.46 8.26 -8.89
N LEU A 193 5.30 8.04 -9.51
CA LEU A 193 5.18 7.38 -10.81
C LEU A 193 5.22 8.36 -12.00
N TYR A 194 5.43 9.66 -11.74
CA TYR A 194 5.45 10.72 -12.75
C TYR A 194 4.16 10.82 -13.57
N LEU A 195 3.01 10.61 -12.92
CA LEU A 195 1.68 10.60 -13.55
C LEU A 195 0.85 11.86 -13.29
N LYS A 196 1.48 12.93 -12.78
CA LYS A 196 0.80 14.18 -12.37
C LYS A 196 -0.07 14.82 -13.45
N ASP A 197 0.33 14.69 -14.72
CA ASP A 197 -0.34 15.35 -15.84
C ASP A 197 -1.52 14.53 -16.38
N ARG A 198 -1.67 13.27 -15.95
CA ARG A 198 -2.69 12.33 -16.47
C ARG A 198 -3.60 11.77 -15.39
N VAL A 199 -3.29 11.99 -14.11
CA VAL A 199 -4.12 11.53 -12.99
C VAL A 199 -4.46 12.71 -12.08
N ALA A 200 -5.72 13.13 -12.11
CA ALA A 200 -6.27 14.05 -11.14
C ALA A 200 -6.72 13.29 -9.89
N VAL A 201 -6.60 13.93 -8.72
CA VAL A 201 -6.99 13.33 -7.43
C VAL A 201 -7.86 14.29 -6.67
N MET A 202 -9.04 13.84 -6.24
CA MET A 202 -10.05 14.66 -5.58
C MET A 202 -10.67 13.93 -4.39
N HIS A 203 -10.79 14.63 -3.27
CA HIS A 203 -11.56 14.18 -2.11
C HIS A 203 -13.04 14.45 -2.38
N ALA A 204 -13.80 13.38 -2.59
CA ALA A 204 -15.21 13.45 -2.97
C ALA A 204 -15.97 12.21 -2.49
N THR A 205 -17.27 12.37 -2.26
CA THR A 205 -18.14 11.29 -1.78
C THR A 205 -19.22 10.99 -2.81
N LEU A 206 -19.32 9.72 -3.22
CA LEU A 206 -20.47 9.24 -4.00
C LEU A 206 -21.69 9.13 -3.07
N LYS A 207 -22.79 9.76 -3.45
CA LYS A 207 -24.08 9.72 -2.74
C LYS A 207 -24.98 8.63 -3.30
N ASP A 208 -26.00 8.25 -2.53
CA ASP A 208 -26.94 7.17 -2.89
C ASP A 208 -27.71 7.45 -4.19
N ASN A 209 -27.89 8.72 -4.55
CA ASN A 209 -28.52 9.14 -5.80
C ASN A 209 -27.57 9.11 -7.02
N GLY A 210 -26.34 8.62 -6.86
CA GLY A 210 -25.31 8.57 -7.90
C GLY A 210 -24.55 9.89 -8.11
N SER A 211 -24.92 10.97 -7.42
CA SER A 211 -24.18 12.23 -7.48
C SER A 211 -22.87 12.18 -6.70
N ILE A 212 -21.86 12.90 -7.18
CA ILE A 212 -20.56 13.04 -6.54
C ILE A 212 -20.52 14.41 -5.85
N GLU A 213 -20.38 14.39 -4.53
CA GLU A 213 -20.16 15.59 -3.72
C GLU A 213 -18.66 15.83 -3.57
N LEU A 214 -18.15 16.84 -4.27
CA LEU A 214 -16.76 17.24 -4.21
C LEU A 214 -16.47 18.03 -2.93
N SER A 215 -15.51 17.56 -2.13
CA SER A 215 -15.06 18.23 -0.91
C SER A 215 -13.78 19.04 -1.11
N LYS A 216 -12.80 18.49 -1.83
CA LYS A 216 -11.53 19.16 -2.11
C LYS A 216 -10.87 18.61 -3.37
N ILE A 217 -10.36 19.49 -4.22
CA ILE A 217 -9.47 19.11 -5.32
C ILE A 217 -8.05 19.11 -4.78
N LEU A 218 -7.39 17.95 -4.78
CA LEU A 218 -6.00 17.87 -4.35
C LEU A 218 -5.03 18.16 -5.51
N SER A 219 -5.49 17.89 -6.74
CA SER A 219 -4.74 18.07 -7.98
C SER A 219 -5.61 17.84 -9.22
N GLY A 220 -5.24 18.47 -10.33
CA GLY A 220 -6.00 18.43 -11.58
C GLY A 220 -6.79 19.73 -11.81
N PRO A 221 -7.73 19.73 -12.77
CA PRO A 221 -8.50 20.91 -13.13
C PRO A 221 -9.43 21.36 -12.01
N THR A 222 -9.51 22.69 -11.76
CA THR A 222 -10.35 23.28 -10.71
C THR A 222 -11.81 23.49 -11.14
N ASP A 223 -12.04 23.67 -12.44
CA ASP A 223 -13.34 24.09 -12.99
C ASP A 223 -14.12 22.89 -13.54
N LEU A 224 -13.91 21.72 -12.95
CA LEU A 224 -14.50 20.47 -13.41
C LEU A 224 -15.71 20.08 -12.56
N ASP A 225 -16.88 19.95 -13.20
CA ASP A 225 -18.05 19.34 -12.60
C ASP A 225 -18.10 17.83 -12.91
N LEU A 226 -17.82 17.02 -11.88
CA LEU A 226 -17.83 15.56 -11.99
C LEU A 226 -19.21 14.98 -12.28
N ASN A 227 -20.30 15.70 -11.99
CA ASN A 227 -21.67 15.21 -12.20
C ASN A 227 -22.15 15.39 -13.65
N SER A 228 -21.54 16.31 -14.40
CA SER A 228 -21.85 16.54 -15.82
C SER A 228 -20.79 16.01 -16.78
N LYS A 229 -19.59 15.66 -16.30
CA LYS A 229 -18.54 15.03 -17.11
C LYS A 229 -18.93 13.60 -17.49
N THR A 230 -18.71 13.25 -18.77
CA THR A 230 -18.78 11.88 -19.26
C THR A 230 -17.43 11.18 -19.14
N PHE A 231 -17.47 9.89 -18.85
CA PHE A 231 -16.30 9.02 -18.76
C PHE A 231 -16.51 7.81 -19.66
N ASP A 232 -15.44 7.36 -20.32
CA ASP A 232 -15.47 6.12 -21.11
C ASP A 232 -15.55 4.90 -20.18
N PHE A 233 -14.92 4.99 -19.00
CA PHE A 233 -14.94 3.94 -17.99
C PHE A 233 -15.14 4.53 -16.59
N ILE A 234 -15.95 3.84 -15.78
CA ILE A 234 -16.05 4.06 -14.34
C ILE A 234 -15.63 2.76 -13.67
N VAL A 235 -14.61 2.84 -12.82
CA VAL A 235 -14.03 1.70 -12.12
C VAL A 235 -14.07 1.90 -10.62
N SER A 236 -14.24 0.82 -9.87
CA SER A 236 -14.23 0.87 -8.41
C SER A 236 -13.90 -0.50 -7.85
N ASN A 237 -13.21 -0.52 -6.71
CA ASN A 237 -13.08 -1.68 -5.84
C ASN A 237 -13.60 -1.31 -4.44
N PRO A 238 -14.93 -1.18 -4.27
CA PRO A 238 -15.50 -0.68 -3.03
C PRO A 238 -15.37 -1.71 -1.91
N PRO A 239 -15.49 -1.32 -0.63
CA PRO A 239 -15.51 -2.27 0.47
C PRO A 239 -16.70 -3.24 0.32
N TYR A 240 -16.41 -4.51 0.04
CA TYR A 240 -17.42 -5.55 -0.23
C TYR A 240 -17.62 -6.53 0.93
N VAL A 241 -16.86 -6.40 2.02
CA VAL A 241 -17.01 -7.29 3.19
C VAL A 241 -18.29 -6.93 3.95
N PRO A 242 -19.23 -7.88 4.13
CA PRO A 242 -20.45 -7.62 4.88
C PRO A 242 -20.14 -7.14 6.30
N THR A 243 -20.83 -6.11 6.79
CA THR A 243 -20.58 -5.51 8.12
C THR A 243 -20.61 -6.55 9.25
N LYS A 244 -21.45 -7.58 9.12
CA LYS A 244 -21.58 -8.68 10.09
C LYS A 244 -20.33 -9.56 10.19
N GLN A 245 -19.49 -9.59 9.16
CA GLN A 245 -18.27 -10.40 9.08
C GLN A 245 -17.01 -9.63 9.49
N ILE A 246 -17.07 -8.29 9.58
CA ILE A 246 -15.94 -7.46 10.02
C ILE A 246 -15.37 -7.90 11.38
N PRO A 247 -16.18 -8.26 12.40
CA PRO A 247 -15.65 -8.73 13.68
C PRO A 247 -14.85 -10.04 13.59
N THR A 248 -15.13 -10.89 12.61
CA THR A 248 -14.49 -12.21 12.46
C THR A 248 -13.23 -12.19 11.59
N LEU A 249 -12.93 -11.07 10.93
CA LEU A 249 -11.71 -10.94 10.12
C LEU A 249 -10.45 -11.05 10.99
N THR A 250 -9.37 -11.56 10.41
CA THR A 250 -8.06 -11.52 11.06
C THR A 250 -7.65 -10.06 11.30
N PRO A 251 -6.89 -9.76 12.37
CA PRO A 251 -6.43 -8.41 12.68
C PRO A 251 -5.79 -7.70 11.49
N GLU A 252 -5.03 -8.44 10.67
CA GLU A 252 -4.34 -7.94 9.47
C GLU A 252 -5.28 -7.46 8.35
N ILE A 253 -6.57 -7.81 8.39
CA ILE A 253 -7.57 -7.44 7.38
C ILE A 253 -8.49 -6.31 7.90
N LYS A 254 -8.56 -6.11 9.21
CA LYS A 254 -9.38 -5.08 9.83
C LYS A 254 -8.71 -3.71 9.65
N LEU A 255 -9.33 -2.86 8.84
CA LEU A 255 -9.01 -1.43 8.75
C LEU A 255 -9.50 -0.68 9.99
#